data_AF-A0AAT9H5U0-F1
#
_entry.id   AF-A0AAT9H5U0-F1
#
_cell.length_a   1.000
_cell.length_b   1.000
_cell.length_c   1.000
_cell.angle_alpha   90.00
_cell.angle_beta   90.00
_cell.angle_gamma   90.00
#
_symmetry.space_group_name_H-M   'P 1'
#
loop_
_entity.id
_entity.type
_entity.pdbx_description
1 polymer ?
#
loop_
_entity_poly.entity_id
_entity_poly.type
_entity_poly.pdbx_seq_one_letter_code
_entity_poly.pdbx_strand_id
1 'polypeptide(L)'
;MSHKDKPLWIVPASEYVSWFQKVKKGEFNGRLGRVISIEFYNDIAIAKAQILIAAKKQEFMDMFLLKKIQGEWKIISKAAVFI
;
A
#
# COMPACT_ATOMS: atom_id res chain seq x y z
N MET A 1 8.29 -1.14 4.44
CA MET A 1 8.13 -2.36 3.62
C MET A 1 8.85 -3.51 4.31
N SER A 2 8.54 -4.76 3.99
CA SER A 2 9.23 -5.93 4.53
C SER A 2 10.34 -6.38 3.58
N HIS A 3 11.50 -6.76 4.13
CA HIS A 3 12.67 -7.22 3.40
C HIS A 3 13.31 -8.38 4.18
N LYS A 4 13.79 -9.42 3.50
CA LYS A 4 14.29 -10.64 4.15
C LYS A 4 15.47 -10.36 5.08
N ASP A 5 16.39 -9.50 4.64
CA ASP A 5 17.67 -9.27 5.33
C ASP A 5 17.73 -7.97 6.14
N LYS A 6 16.63 -7.21 6.23
CA LYS A 6 16.63 -5.91 6.92
C LYS A 6 15.52 -5.89 7.97
N PRO A 7 15.83 -5.64 9.26
CA PRO A 7 14.81 -5.54 10.31
C PRO A 7 13.88 -4.34 10.10
N LEU A 8 14.37 -3.29 9.43
CA LEU A 8 13.59 -2.14 8.97
C LEU A 8 14.00 -1.80 7.55
N TRP A 9 13.03 -1.77 6.64
CA TRP A 9 13.23 -1.31 5.26
C TRP A 9 12.32 -0.13 4.94
N ILE A 10 12.93 1.05 4.95
CA ILE A 10 12.32 2.32 4.54
C ILE A 10 12.55 2.48 3.04
N VAL A 11 11.47 2.77 2.32
CA VAL A 11 11.47 2.98 0.86
C VAL A 11 10.89 4.37 0.59
N PRO A 12 11.65 5.29 -0.02
CA PRO A 12 11.12 6.58 -0.44
C PRO A 12 9.93 6.42 -1.40
N ALA A 13 8.96 7.32 -1.31
CA ALA A 13 7.77 7.26 -2.15
C ALA A 13 8.11 7.29 -3.65
N SER A 14 9.10 8.10 -4.06
CA SER A 14 9.57 8.18 -5.45
C SER A 14 10.15 6.84 -5.94
N GLU A 15 10.93 6.15 -5.09
CA GLU A 15 11.47 4.84 -5.40
C GLU A 15 10.34 3.80 -5.52
N TYR A 16 9.40 3.77 -4.59
CA TYR A 16 8.26 2.87 -4.65
C TYR A 16 7.44 3.06 -5.93
N VAL A 17 7.17 4.32 -6.31
CA VAL A 17 6.43 4.68 -7.54
C VAL A 17 7.18 4.21 -8.79
N SER A 18 8.52 4.24 -8.78
CA SER A 18 9.33 3.83 -9.94
C SER A 18 9.08 2.37 -10.36
N TRP A 19 8.71 1.49 -9.42
CA TRP A 19 8.42 0.07 -9.70
C TRP A 19 7.15 -0.15 -10.52
N PHE A 20 6.33 0.88 -10.71
CA PHE A 20 5.04 0.82 -11.42
C PHE A 20 5.03 1.62 -12.73
N GLN A 21 6.16 2.18 -13.17
CA GLN A 21 6.23 3.03 -14.38
C GLN A 21 5.81 2.32 -15.66
N LYS A 22 5.97 0.99 -15.74
CA LYS A 22 5.61 0.18 -16.91
C LYS A 22 4.14 -0.27 -16.91
N VAL A 23 3.36 0.08 -15.88
CA VAL A 23 1.96 -0.34 -15.76
C VAL A 23 1.08 0.68 -16.47
N LYS A 24 0.20 0.20 -17.36
CA LYS A 24 -0.80 1.05 -17.99
C LYS A 24 -1.89 1.39 -16.98
N LYS A 25 -2.18 2.68 -16.84
CA LYS A 25 -3.23 3.18 -15.94
C LYS A 25 -4.59 2.60 -16.37
N GLY A 26 -5.33 2.06 -15.41
CA GLY A 26 -6.65 1.48 -15.65
C GLY A 26 -6.65 -0.01 -16.02
N GLU A 27 -5.48 -0.60 -16.30
CA GLU A 27 -5.38 -2.04 -16.55
C GLU A 27 -5.18 -2.83 -15.26
N PHE A 28 -5.82 -4.01 -15.19
CA PHE A 28 -5.61 -4.95 -14.10
C PHE A 28 -4.17 -5.48 -14.13
N ASN A 29 -3.45 -5.35 -13.02
CA ASN A 29 -2.02 -5.66 -12.93
C ASN A 29 -1.71 -7.00 -12.22
N GLY A 30 -2.70 -7.88 -12.08
CA GLY A 30 -2.56 -9.18 -11.41
C GLY A 30 -2.58 -9.12 -9.88
N ARG A 31 -2.91 -7.97 -9.28
CA ARG A 31 -3.05 -7.80 -7.83
C ARG A 31 -4.51 -7.73 -7.44
N LEU A 32 -4.93 -8.59 -6.52
CA LEU A 32 -6.27 -8.57 -5.93
C LEU A 32 -6.20 -7.93 -4.56
N GLY A 33 -6.95 -6.85 -4.36
CA GLY A 33 -7.00 -6.12 -3.09
C GLY A 33 -8.30 -6.39 -2.34
N ARG A 34 -8.21 -6.54 -1.01
CA ARG A 34 -9.36 -6.59 -0.10
C ARG A 34 -9.15 -5.59 1.04
N VAL A 35 -10.09 -4.67 1.23
CA VAL A 35 -10.11 -3.78 2.39
C VAL A 35 -10.55 -4.58 3.61
N ILE A 36 -9.79 -4.50 4.70
CA ILE A 36 -10.03 -5.22 5.95
C ILE A 36 -10.74 -4.31 6.95
N SER A 37 -10.20 -3.11 7.13
CA SER A 37 -10.83 -2.08 7.96
C SER A 37 -10.42 -0.69 7.49
N ILE A 38 -11.27 0.28 7.81
CA ILE A 38 -10.97 1.71 7.69
C ILE A 38 -11.46 2.35 8.99
N GLU A 39 -10.54 3.01 9.68
CA GLU A 39 -10.80 3.78 10.89
C GLU A 39 -10.44 5.24 10.59
N PHE A 40 -11.34 6.18 10.87
CA PHE A 40 -11.10 7.60 10.58
C PHE A 40 -11.51 8.49 11.74
N TYR A 41 -10.79 9.60 11.89
CA TYR A 41 -11.11 10.66 12.83
C TYR A 41 -10.86 12.00 12.16
N ASN A 42 -11.93 12.76 11.93
CA ASN A 42 -11.92 14.01 11.18
C ASN A 42 -11.25 13.88 9.80
N ASP A 43 -10.00 14.33 9.69
CA ASP A 43 -9.24 14.42 8.46
C ASP A 43 -8.03 13.47 8.42
N ILE A 44 -7.93 12.53 9.35
CA ILE A 44 -6.96 11.42 9.33
C ILE A 44 -7.67 10.07 9.28
N ALA A 45 -7.02 9.07 8.68
CA ALA A 45 -7.53 7.70 8.66
C ALA A 45 -6.40 6.67 8.66
N ILE A 46 -6.71 5.48 9.17
CA ILE A 46 -5.92 4.26 8.98
C ILE A 46 -6.75 3.28 8.17
N ALA A 47 -6.19 2.76 7.07
CA ALA A 47 -6.79 1.70 6.29
C ALA A 47 -5.90 0.46 6.31
N LYS A 48 -6.50 -0.71 6.52
CA LYS A 48 -5.84 -2.01 6.41
C LYS A 48 -6.35 -2.72 5.15
N ALA A 49 -5.45 -3.27 4.35
CA ALA A 49 -5.82 -4.02 3.15
C ALA A 49 -4.93 -5.25 2.97
N GLN A 50 -5.53 -6.35 2.51
CA GLN A 50 -4.80 -7.49 1.99
C GLN A 50 -4.57 -7.33 0.50
N ILE A 51 -3.35 -7.62 0.03
CA ILE A 51 -3.00 -7.63 -1.39
C ILE A 51 -2.46 -9.01 -1.76
N LEU A 52 -3.17 -9.71 -2.64
CA LEU A 52 -2.74 -10.99 -3.21
C LEU A 52 -2.12 -10.77 -4.59
N ILE A 53 -0.91 -11.30 -4.78
CA ILE A 53 -0.22 -11.37 -6.07
C ILE A 53 -0.07 -12.85 -6.45
N ALA A 54 -1.13 -13.43 -7.02
CA ALA A 54 -1.24 -14.87 -7.25
C ALA A 54 -0.07 -15.43 -8.08
N ALA A 55 0.31 -14.73 -9.15
CA ALA A 55 1.43 -15.13 -10.03
C ALA A 55 2.78 -15.27 -9.29
N LYS A 56 2.95 -14.58 -8.16
CA LYS A 56 4.17 -14.62 -7.35
C LYS A 56 4.01 -15.43 -6.05
N LYS A 57 2.82 -15.96 -5.77
CA LYS A 57 2.47 -16.58 -4.48
C LYS A 57 2.82 -15.68 -3.30
N GLN A 58 2.52 -14.39 -3.43
CA GLN A 58 2.78 -13.38 -2.40
C GLN A 58 1.47 -12.81 -1.90
N GLU A 59 1.34 -12.71 -0.58
CA GLU A 59 0.27 -11.98 0.07
C GLU A 59 0.88 -10.93 1.02
N PHE A 60 0.24 -9.77 1.09
CA PHE A 60 0.67 -8.67 1.94
C PHE A 60 -0.47 -8.18 2.81
N MET A 61 -0.17 -7.85 4.06
CA MET A 61 -0.97 -6.95 4.87
C MET A 61 -0.39 -5.54 4.77
N ASP A 62 -1.16 -4.65 4.15
CA ASP A 62 -0.84 -3.24 4.01
C ASP A 62 -1.58 -2.41 5.04
N MET A 63 -0.87 -1.47 5.68
CA MET A 63 -1.44 -0.44 6.54
C MET A 63 -1.12 0.92 5.96
N PHE A 64 -2.15 1.73 5.71
CA PHE A 64 -2.03 3.07 5.17
C PHE A 64 -2.40 4.08 6.23
N LEU A 65 -1.58 5.12 6.38
CA LEU A 65 -1.97 6.35 7.06
C LEU A 65 -2.40 7.35 6.00
N LEU A 66 -3.60 7.90 6.15
CA LEU A 66 -4.18 8.85 5.22
C LEU A 66 -4.46 10.20 5.89
N LYS A 67 -4.39 11.27 5.10
CA LYS A 67 -4.81 12.63 5.47
C LYS A 67 -5.73 13.16 4.39
N LYS A 68 -6.81 13.84 4.79
CA LYS A 68 -7.68 14.59 3.89
C LYS A 68 -7.05 15.97 3.65
N ILE A 69 -6.55 16.20 2.44
CA ILE A 69 -5.89 17.44 2.02
C ILE A 69 -6.74 18.05 0.91
N GLN A 70 -7.19 19.28 1.09
CA GLN A 70 -8.03 19.99 0.10
C GLN A 70 -9.27 19.18 -0.33
N GLY A 71 -9.90 18.47 0.61
CA GLY A 71 -11.09 17.65 0.34
C GLY A 71 -10.81 16.23 -0.12
N GLU A 72 -9.56 15.87 -0.43
CA GLU A 72 -9.20 14.56 -0.98
C GLU A 72 -8.34 13.74 0.00
N TRP A 73 -8.65 12.46 0.14
CA TRP A 73 -7.81 11.53 0.91
C TRP A 73 -6.53 11.21 0.15
N LYS A 74 -5.38 11.45 0.80
CA LYS A 74 -4.05 11.12 0.31
C LYS A 74 -3.39 10.13 1.26
N ILE A 75 -2.71 9.13 0.70
CA ILE A 75 -1.83 8.24 1.48
C ILE A 75 -0.58 9.04 1.82
N ILE A 76 -0.31 9.22 3.11
CA ILE A 76 0.88 9.93 3.61
C ILE A 76 1.94 8.99 4.17
N SER A 77 1.56 7.77 4.52
CA SER A 77 2.50 6.70 4.89
C SER A 77 1.91 5.32 4.61
N LYS A 78 2.80 4.34 4.44
CA LYS A 78 2.47 2.94 4.19
C LYS A 78 3.45 2.02 4.91
N ALA A 79 2.92 1.06 5.66
CA ALA A 79 3.64 -0.11 6.12
C ALA A 79 3.09 -1.36 5.43
N ALA A 80 3.94 -2.37 5.23
CA ALA A 80 3.56 -3.60 4.55
C ALA A 80 4.41 -4.76 5.07
N VAL A 81 3.76 -5.88 5.37
CA VAL A 81 4.39 -7.14 5.76
C VAL A 81 3.92 -8.27 4.85
N PHE A 82 4.82 -9.20 4.52
CA PHE A 82 4.45 -10.47 3.91
C PHE A 82 3.67 -11.30 4.93
N ILE A 83 2.55 -11.89 4.50
CA ILE A 83 1.77 -12.84 5.30
C ILE A 83 1.69 -14.20 4.61
#